data_AF-A0A256YLT5-F1
#
_entry.id   AF-A0A256YLT5-F1
#
_cell.length_a   1.000
_cell.length_b   1.000
_cell.length_c   1.000
_cell.angle_alpha   90.00
_cell.angle_beta   90.00
_cell.angle_gamma   90.00
#
_symmetry.space_group_name_H-M   'P 1'
#
loop_
_entity.id
_entity.type
_entity.pdbx_description
1 polymer ?
#
loop_
_entity_poly.entity_id
_entity_poly.type
_entity_poly.pdbx_seq_one_letter_code
_entity_poly.pdbx_strand_id
1 'polypeptide(L)'
;MNAEGLTEVLRERYERLNKKEKKRFLENYKKALVTPGEAVGTIAAQSIGEPGTQMTLRTFHYAGVAELSVPLGLPRLIEIIDSKRVPKNPIMTIFLEKKHSRDREYADKLAKKLQERFLCDVCKIKIDVKRRELCIETENNKAKKMLQRLTGSEGEDGRFVIAEDSLSDLRRLKNKLKKKRLSGIKGIRRVFVRELNDEYVLYAEGSNLKGVLSMDGVDKYRTTTNDIFQIYETLGIEAARNAIITEAKRVLDEQNLDVDIRHIMLVADEMTVTGTIQAVGRTGISGAKESVLARAAFEETEKHILNAAIYGEVDILGGVAENIIIGQPIPIGTGTVKLAIRHMKAEKGKK
;
A
#
# COMPACT_ATOMS: atom_id res chain seq x y z
N MET A 1 20.52 -33.50 12.96
CA MET A 1 19.83 -32.68 11.94
C MET A 1 20.83 -32.40 10.85
N ASN A 2 20.62 -33.03 9.69
CA ASN A 2 21.37 -32.73 8.47
C ASN A 2 21.06 -31.29 8.04
N ALA A 3 21.94 -30.68 7.26
CA ALA A 3 21.89 -29.28 6.82
C ALA A 3 20.64 -28.89 6.00
N GLU A 4 19.65 -29.77 5.88
CA GLU A 4 18.48 -29.65 5.02
C GLU A 4 17.51 -28.53 5.46
N GLY A 5 17.50 -28.14 6.73
CA GLY A 5 16.65 -27.05 7.24
C GLY A 5 17.25 -25.63 7.19
N LEU A 6 18.50 -25.47 6.73
CA LEU A 6 19.15 -24.16 6.63
C LEU A 6 18.79 -23.49 5.29
N THR A 7 18.46 -22.20 5.33
CA THR A 7 18.35 -21.37 4.12
C THR A 7 19.68 -21.36 3.35
N GLU A 8 19.62 -21.21 2.03
CA GLU A 8 20.79 -21.30 1.14
C GLU A 8 21.96 -20.41 1.59
N VAL A 9 21.67 -19.18 2.03
CA VAL A 9 22.65 -18.22 2.56
C VAL A 9 23.36 -18.73 3.82
N LEU A 10 22.65 -19.43 4.70
CA LEU A 10 23.23 -19.97 5.92
C LEU A 10 24.03 -21.25 5.64
N ARG A 11 23.69 -22.01 4.60
CA ARG A 11 24.46 -23.19 4.17
C ARG A 11 25.84 -22.78 3.65
N GLU A 12 25.92 -21.77 2.79
CA GLU A 12 27.21 -21.27 2.28
C GLU A 12 28.11 -20.77 3.40
N ARG A 13 27.54 -20.06 4.38
CA ARG A 13 28.28 -19.57 5.56
C ARG A 13 28.68 -20.72 6.48
N TYR A 14 27.84 -21.74 6.59
CA TYR A 14 28.12 -22.94 7.38
C TYR A 14 29.29 -23.73 6.78
N GLU A 15 29.37 -23.90 5.46
CA GLU A 15 30.42 -24.69 4.81
C GLU A 15 31.82 -24.12 5.04
N ARG A 16 31.97 -22.79 5.04
CA ARG A 16 33.24 -22.06 5.24
C ARG A 16 33.80 -22.10 6.66
N LEU A 17 33.06 -22.63 7.65
CA LEU A 17 33.45 -22.60 9.06
C LEU A 17 34.26 -23.83 9.50
N ASN A 18 35.11 -23.63 10.52
CA ASN A 18 35.86 -24.71 11.16
C ASN A 18 34.95 -25.67 11.94
N LYS A 19 35.38 -26.92 12.18
CA LYS A 19 34.57 -27.94 12.89
C LYS A 19 34.07 -27.48 14.28
N LYS A 20 34.84 -26.70 15.02
CA LYS A 20 34.43 -26.13 16.33
C LYS A 20 33.41 -25.00 16.18
N GLU A 21 33.59 -24.13 15.19
CA GLU A 21 32.69 -23.01 14.91
C GLU A 21 31.34 -23.49 14.37
N LYS A 22 31.35 -24.53 13.54
CA LYS A 22 30.13 -25.21 13.06
C LYS A 22 29.25 -25.69 14.21
N LYS A 23 29.85 -26.31 15.24
CA LYS A 23 29.12 -26.73 16.45
C LYS A 23 28.52 -25.54 17.20
N ARG A 24 29.31 -24.48 17.43
CA ARG A 24 28.86 -23.26 18.12
C ARG A 24 27.74 -22.55 17.33
N PHE A 25 27.85 -22.48 16.01
CA PHE A 25 26.84 -21.91 15.13
C PHE A 25 25.51 -22.67 15.21
N LEU A 26 25.56 -24.00 15.12
CA LEU A 26 24.36 -24.84 15.27
C LEU A 26 23.71 -24.70 16.64
N GLU A 27 24.51 -24.62 17.71
CA GLU A 27 23.99 -24.41 19.06
C GLU A 27 23.32 -23.05 19.21
N ASN A 28 23.94 -21.98 18.70
CA ASN A 28 23.36 -20.64 18.71
C ASN A 28 22.09 -20.56 17.87
N TYR A 29 22.07 -21.18 16.68
CA TYR A 29 20.89 -21.22 15.82
C TYR A 29 19.71 -21.91 16.51
N LYS A 30 19.95 -23.06 17.15
CA LYS A 30 18.92 -23.76 17.93
C LYS A 30 18.38 -22.93 19.09
N LYS A 31 19.25 -22.18 19.77
CA LYS A 31 18.85 -21.26 20.86
C LYS A 31 18.10 -20.03 20.34
N ALA A 32 18.27 -19.67 19.07
CA ALA A 32 17.63 -18.51 18.44
C ALA A 32 16.25 -18.84 17.81
N LEU A 33 15.84 -20.11 17.78
CA LEU A 33 14.51 -20.48 17.32
C LEU A 33 13.44 -19.98 18.31
N VAL A 34 12.30 -19.54 17.79
CA VAL A 34 11.17 -19.08 18.61
C VAL A 34 10.58 -20.25 19.40
N THR A 35 10.21 -20.00 20.65
CA THR A 35 9.54 -20.98 21.50
C THR A 35 8.10 -21.21 21.03
N PRO A 36 7.65 -22.46 20.83
CA PRO A 36 6.25 -22.74 20.52
C PRO A 36 5.30 -22.24 21.62
N GLY A 37 4.17 -21.65 21.22
CA GLY A 37 3.18 -21.08 22.13
C GLY A 37 3.40 -19.60 22.46
N GLU A 38 4.46 -18.97 21.94
CA GLU A 38 4.68 -17.54 22.08
C GLU A 38 3.57 -16.72 21.41
N ALA A 39 3.14 -15.64 22.06
CA ALA A 39 2.06 -14.77 21.59
C ALA A 39 2.56 -13.76 20.52
N VAL A 40 3.08 -14.27 19.40
CA VAL A 40 3.75 -13.47 18.37
C VAL A 40 2.87 -12.35 17.79
N GLY A 41 1.55 -12.57 17.69
CA GLY A 41 0.60 -11.56 17.23
C GLY A 41 0.51 -10.36 18.18
N THR A 42 0.43 -10.62 19.48
CA THR A 42 0.39 -9.55 20.50
C THR A 42 1.68 -8.76 20.52
N ILE A 43 2.83 -9.44 20.48
CA ILE A 43 4.15 -8.79 20.46
C ILE A 43 4.29 -7.95 19.19
N ALA A 44 3.96 -8.49 18.02
CA ALA A 44 4.02 -7.75 16.76
C ALA A 44 3.13 -6.50 16.78
N ALA A 45 1.90 -6.63 17.29
CA ALA A 45 0.98 -5.51 17.40
C ALA A 45 1.53 -4.40 18.33
N GLN A 46 2.11 -4.79 19.47
CA GLN A 46 2.76 -3.84 20.39
C GLN A 46 3.98 -3.18 19.76
N SER A 47 4.87 -3.95 19.14
CA SER A 47 6.10 -3.43 18.51
C SER A 47 5.81 -2.48 17.34
N ILE A 48 4.75 -2.71 16.57
CA ILE A 48 4.33 -1.80 15.49
C ILE A 48 3.59 -0.58 16.06
N GLY A 49 2.84 -0.75 17.15
CA GLY A 49 2.02 0.31 17.76
C GLY A 49 2.80 1.29 18.64
N GLU A 50 3.80 0.81 19.40
CA GLU A 50 4.61 1.61 20.32
C GLU A 50 5.25 2.84 19.63
N PRO A 51 5.88 2.71 18.45
CA PRO A 51 6.45 3.84 17.75
C PRO A 51 5.43 4.89 17.32
N GLY A 52 4.16 4.52 17.16
CA GLY A 52 3.11 5.45 16.74
C GLY A 52 2.97 6.67 17.66
N THR A 53 3.14 6.46 18.97
CA THR A 53 3.13 7.56 19.95
C THR A 53 4.26 8.57 19.70
N GLN A 54 5.44 8.09 19.29
CA GLN A 54 6.62 8.91 19.02
C GLN A 54 6.58 9.60 17.64
N MET A 55 6.01 8.93 16.64
CA MET A 55 5.90 9.45 15.26
C MET A 55 5.05 10.72 15.18
N THR A 56 4.06 10.85 16.06
CA THR A 56 3.16 12.01 16.08
C THR A 56 3.92 13.33 16.32
N LEU A 57 5.04 13.29 17.04
CA LEU A 57 5.84 14.48 17.38
C LEU A 57 6.94 14.80 16.34
N ARG A 58 7.46 13.82 15.60
CA ARG A 58 8.63 14.00 14.70
C ARG A 58 8.29 14.44 13.27
N THR A 59 7.04 14.30 12.85
CA THR A 59 6.65 14.45 11.44
C THR A 59 6.72 15.91 10.92
N PHE A 60 6.70 16.91 11.81
CA PHE A 60 6.63 18.33 11.41
C PHE A 60 7.97 18.99 11.07
N HIS A 61 9.11 18.40 11.44
CA HIS A 61 10.43 19.05 11.26
C HIS A 61 11.08 18.79 9.89
N TYR A 62 10.56 17.86 9.10
CA TYR A 62 11.09 17.49 7.77
C TYR A 62 10.43 18.24 6.59
N ALA A 63 9.63 19.29 6.88
CA ALA A 63 8.89 20.07 5.88
C ALA A 63 9.75 20.83 4.85
N GLY A 64 11.09 20.73 4.90
CA GLY A 64 12.01 21.53 4.09
C GLY A 64 12.61 20.86 2.84
N VAL A 65 12.55 19.52 2.68
CA VAL A 65 13.43 18.83 1.71
C VAL A 65 12.70 17.91 0.70
N ALA A 66 11.42 17.60 0.91
CA ALA A 66 10.65 16.80 -0.06
C ALA A 66 9.71 17.69 -0.89
N GLU A 67 10.12 18.04 -2.12
CA GLU A 67 9.25 18.69 -3.13
C GLU A 67 7.99 17.88 -3.49
N LEU A 68 7.91 16.62 -3.07
CA LEU A 68 6.76 15.74 -3.26
C LEU A 68 5.98 15.67 -1.93
N SER A 69 4.68 16.00 -1.97
CA SER A 69 3.77 15.89 -0.83
C SER A 69 3.46 14.43 -0.47
N VAL A 70 4.47 13.67 -0.07
CA VAL A 70 4.30 12.31 0.47
C VAL A 70 3.59 12.43 1.83
N PRO A 71 2.55 11.63 2.12
CA PRO A 71 2.05 11.52 3.48
C PRO A 71 3.16 10.88 4.31
N LEU A 72 3.80 11.65 5.19
CA LEU A 72 4.90 11.18 6.03
C LEU A 72 4.35 10.72 7.39
N GLY A 73 5.03 9.72 7.98
CA GLY A 73 4.84 9.32 9.36
C GLY A 73 3.62 8.44 9.64
N LEU A 74 3.06 8.57 10.86
CA LEU A 74 1.99 7.71 11.38
C LEU A 74 0.70 7.72 10.53
N PRO A 75 0.22 8.85 9.98
CA PRO A 75 -0.99 8.85 9.16
C PRO A 75 -0.88 7.91 7.97
N ARG A 76 0.32 7.77 7.39
CA ARG A 76 0.56 6.85 6.28
C ARG A 76 0.51 5.39 6.72
N LEU A 77 1.10 5.07 7.87
CA LEU A 77 1.05 3.73 8.46
C LEU A 77 -0.41 3.30 8.74
N ILE A 78 -1.22 4.21 9.28
CA ILE A 78 -2.66 3.98 9.51
C ILE A 78 -3.37 3.73 8.17
N GLU A 79 -3.09 4.49 7.11
CA GLU A 79 -3.70 4.26 5.79
C GLU A 79 -3.39 2.88 5.21
N ILE A 80 -2.19 2.36 5.45
CA ILE A 80 -1.77 1.03 5.03
C ILE A 80 -2.52 -0.04 5.83
N ILE A 81 -2.50 0.05 7.17
CA ILE A 81 -3.10 -0.92 8.10
C ILE A 81 -4.64 -0.97 7.97
N ASP A 82 -5.27 0.19 7.79
CA ASP A 82 -6.72 0.29 7.55
C ASP A 82 -7.11 -0.10 6.12
N SER A 83 -6.15 -0.44 5.26
CA SER A 83 -6.38 -0.83 3.88
C SER A 83 -7.32 0.14 3.14
N LYS A 84 -6.97 1.44 3.13
CA LYS A 84 -7.77 2.44 2.42
C LYS A 84 -7.68 2.22 0.91
N ARG A 85 -8.85 2.14 0.25
CA ARG A 85 -8.97 1.92 -1.21
C ARG A 85 -8.21 2.93 -2.06
N VAL A 86 -8.17 4.20 -1.65
CA VAL A 86 -7.44 5.25 -2.35
C VAL A 86 -6.65 6.04 -1.31
N PRO A 87 -5.30 6.06 -1.39
CA PRO A 87 -4.50 6.86 -0.47
C PRO A 87 -4.68 8.35 -0.75
N LYS A 88 -4.43 9.21 0.25
CA LYS A 88 -4.63 10.66 0.09
C LYS A 88 -3.75 11.27 -1.01
N ASN A 89 -2.46 10.92 -1.00
CA ASN A 89 -1.48 11.37 -2.00
C ASN A 89 -0.85 10.14 -2.66
N PRO A 90 -1.47 9.60 -3.74
CA PRO A 90 -0.89 8.52 -4.50
C PRO A 90 0.34 9.02 -5.27
N ILE A 91 1.43 8.25 -5.21
CA ILE A 91 2.70 8.51 -5.87
C ILE A 91 3.15 7.21 -6.53
N MET A 92 3.78 7.35 -7.68
CA MET A 92 4.31 6.23 -8.43
C MET A 92 5.73 6.54 -8.91
N THR A 93 6.61 5.57 -8.74
CA THR A 93 8.01 5.63 -9.18
C THR A 93 8.13 4.78 -10.43
N ILE A 94 8.30 5.43 -11.57
CA ILE A 94 8.37 4.80 -12.88
C ILE A 94 9.83 4.74 -13.30
N PHE A 95 10.31 3.51 -13.52
CA PHE A 95 11.65 3.28 -14.04
C PHE A 95 11.60 3.17 -15.56
N LEU A 96 12.66 3.62 -16.22
CA LEU A 96 12.84 3.49 -17.65
C LEU A 96 13.57 2.17 -17.97
N GLU A 97 13.33 1.63 -19.16
CA GLU A 97 14.09 0.48 -19.65
C GLU A 97 15.59 0.82 -19.75
N LYS A 98 16.47 -0.18 -19.55
CA LYS A 98 17.94 -0.02 -19.58
C LYS A 98 18.48 0.65 -20.86
N LYS A 99 17.73 0.59 -21.97
CA LYS A 99 18.11 1.22 -23.25
C LYS A 99 17.92 2.74 -23.25
N HIS A 100 17.02 3.25 -22.42
CA HIS A 100 16.61 4.65 -22.37
C HIS A 100 16.83 5.28 -20.99
N SER A 101 17.43 4.55 -20.04
CA SER A 101 17.62 5.00 -18.66
C SER A 101 18.56 6.19 -18.53
N ARG A 102 19.45 6.42 -19.50
CA ARG A 102 20.41 7.54 -19.51
C ARG A 102 20.01 8.72 -20.41
N ASP A 103 18.91 8.59 -21.16
CA ASP A 103 18.48 9.62 -22.11
C ASP A 103 17.49 10.60 -21.47
N ARG A 104 18.00 11.77 -21.06
CA ARG A 104 17.17 12.82 -20.45
C ARG A 104 16.05 13.31 -21.37
N GLU A 105 16.33 13.49 -22.66
CA GLU A 105 15.30 13.91 -23.63
C GLU A 105 14.17 12.90 -23.76
N TYR A 106 14.50 11.60 -23.69
CA TYR A 106 13.51 10.54 -23.78
C TYR A 106 12.64 10.52 -22.52
N ALA A 107 13.27 10.66 -21.35
CA ALA A 107 12.56 10.79 -20.07
C ALA A 107 11.57 11.97 -20.08
N ASP A 108 11.97 13.14 -20.58
CA ASP A 108 11.10 14.31 -20.71
C ASP A 108 9.96 14.11 -21.72
N LYS A 109 10.23 13.43 -22.85
CA LYS A 109 9.22 13.06 -23.83
C LYS A 109 8.20 12.09 -23.22
N LEU A 110 8.65 11.11 -22.44
CA LEU A 110 7.79 10.13 -21.77
C LEU A 110 6.99 10.79 -20.63
N ALA A 111 7.60 11.65 -19.82
CA ALA A 111 6.92 12.41 -18.78
C ALA A 111 5.77 13.25 -19.36
N LYS A 112 6.00 13.94 -20.49
CA LYS A 112 4.95 14.69 -21.21
C LYS A 112 3.83 13.80 -21.77
N LYS A 113 4.11 12.54 -22.11
CA LYS A 113 3.11 11.57 -22.57
C LYS A 113 2.29 11.00 -21.41
N LEU A 114 2.90 10.79 -20.25
CA LEU A 114 2.26 10.21 -19.07
C LEU A 114 1.33 11.22 -18.37
N GLN A 115 1.73 12.49 -18.32
CA GLN A 115 0.99 13.55 -17.66
C GLN A 115 -0.42 13.73 -18.26
N GLU A 116 -1.45 13.58 -17.41
CA GLU A 116 -2.83 13.90 -17.76
C GLU A 116 -2.95 15.41 -17.95
N ARG A 117 -3.32 15.82 -19.16
CA ARG A 117 -3.63 17.23 -19.47
C ARG A 117 -5.10 17.37 -19.80
N PHE A 118 -5.76 18.29 -19.11
CA PHE A 118 -7.10 18.71 -19.48
C PHE A 118 -7.03 19.86 -20.47
N LEU A 119 -8.11 20.09 -21.23
CA LEU A 119 -8.20 21.28 -22.06
C LEU A 119 -8.02 22.57 -21.22
N CYS A 120 -8.43 22.57 -19.95
CA CYS A 120 -8.24 23.70 -19.02
C CYS A 120 -6.79 24.17 -18.89
N ASP A 121 -5.84 23.23 -18.88
CA ASP A 121 -4.44 23.54 -18.57
C ASP A 121 -3.71 24.16 -19.77
N VAL A 122 -4.29 23.99 -20.97
CA VAL A 122 -3.69 24.38 -22.24
C VAL A 122 -4.50 25.48 -22.94
N CYS A 123 -5.77 25.66 -22.57
CA CYS A 123 -6.69 26.58 -23.24
C CYS A 123 -7.12 27.72 -22.31
N LYS A 124 -6.89 28.97 -22.72
CA LYS A 124 -7.52 30.12 -22.07
C LYS A 124 -8.94 30.27 -22.63
N ILE A 125 -9.92 29.89 -21.82
CA ILE A 125 -11.34 29.98 -22.18
C ILE A 125 -11.91 31.29 -21.64
N LYS A 126 -12.11 32.27 -22.51
CA LYS A 126 -12.82 33.52 -22.22
C LYS A 126 -14.24 33.45 -22.75
N ILE A 127 -15.19 33.99 -21.99
CA ILE A 127 -16.57 34.17 -22.45
C ILE A 127 -16.75 35.66 -22.68
N ASP A 128 -17.03 36.05 -23.91
CA ASP A 128 -17.43 37.42 -24.22
C ASP A 128 -18.95 37.55 -24.10
N VAL A 129 -19.40 38.09 -22.97
CA VAL A 129 -20.82 38.27 -22.64
C VAL A 129 -21.53 39.17 -23.66
N LYS A 130 -20.80 40.12 -24.26
CA LYS A 130 -21.35 41.07 -25.25
C LYS A 130 -21.60 40.44 -26.62
N ARG A 131 -20.74 39.51 -27.05
CA ARG A 131 -20.85 38.84 -28.36
C ARG A 131 -21.48 37.45 -28.29
N ARG A 132 -21.74 36.93 -27.08
CA ARG A 132 -22.20 35.54 -26.84
C ARG A 132 -21.25 34.51 -27.44
N GLU A 133 -19.96 34.82 -27.34
CA GLU A 133 -18.88 34.03 -27.95
C GLU A 133 -18.03 33.38 -26.85
N LEU A 134 -17.72 32.10 -27.04
CA LEU A 134 -16.70 31.39 -26.28
C LEU A 134 -15.40 31.44 -27.07
N CYS A 135 -14.45 32.25 -26.60
CA CYS A 135 -13.12 32.35 -27.18
C CYS A 135 -12.19 31.36 -26.46
N ILE A 136 -11.68 30.39 -27.21
CA ILE A 136 -10.72 29.40 -26.72
C ILE A 136 -9.39 29.69 -27.42
N GLU A 137 -8.42 30.21 -26.67
CA GLU A 137 -7.05 30.40 -27.15
C GLU A 137 -6.19 29.18 -26.78
N THR A 138 -5.58 28.53 -27.77
CA THR A 138 -4.67 27.41 -27.53
C THR A 138 -3.38 27.52 -28.35
N GLU A 139 -2.25 27.31 -27.69
CA GLU A 139 -0.92 27.32 -28.33
C GLU A 139 -0.46 25.90 -28.75
N ASN A 140 -1.20 24.85 -28.40
CA ASN A 140 -0.75 23.47 -28.56
C ASN A 140 -1.39 22.76 -29.77
N ASN A 141 -0.57 22.21 -30.67
CA ASN A 141 -1.00 21.54 -31.91
C ASN A 141 -1.97 20.36 -31.68
N LYS A 142 -1.88 19.67 -30.54
CA LYS A 142 -2.84 18.60 -30.19
C LYS A 142 -4.20 19.13 -29.74
N ALA A 143 -4.23 20.30 -29.09
CA ALA A 143 -5.47 21.00 -28.72
C ALA A 143 -6.16 21.57 -29.95
N LYS A 144 -5.41 22.12 -30.91
CA LYS A 144 -5.94 22.56 -32.20
C LYS A 144 -6.67 21.45 -32.94
N LYS A 145 -6.06 20.26 -33.10
CA LYS A 145 -6.69 19.11 -33.76
C LYS A 145 -7.95 18.59 -33.04
N MET A 146 -7.96 18.64 -31.71
CA MET A 146 -9.12 18.17 -30.93
C MET A 146 -10.26 19.19 -30.91
N LEU A 147 -9.93 20.49 -30.91
CA LEU A 147 -10.89 21.58 -31.04
C LEU A 147 -11.48 21.62 -32.44
N GLN A 148 -10.69 21.45 -33.51
CA GLN A 148 -11.19 21.30 -34.89
C GLN A 148 -12.23 20.17 -35.01
N ARG A 149 -11.99 19.00 -34.39
CA ARG A 149 -12.97 17.89 -34.36
C ARG A 149 -14.24 18.19 -33.56
N LEU A 150 -14.21 19.17 -32.66
CA LEU A 150 -15.34 19.54 -31.80
C LEU A 150 -16.13 20.73 -32.32
N THR A 151 -15.48 21.64 -33.06
CA THR A 151 -16.07 22.90 -33.52
C THR A 151 -16.38 22.93 -35.01
N GLY A 152 -15.80 22.03 -35.81
CA GLY A 152 -16.09 21.97 -37.26
C GLY A 152 -15.57 23.15 -38.07
N SER A 153 -15.03 24.19 -37.42
CA SER A 153 -14.44 25.38 -38.04
C SER A 153 -12.93 25.44 -37.77
N GLU A 154 -12.17 25.74 -38.83
CA GLU A 154 -10.75 26.08 -38.73
C GLU A 154 -10.63 27.51 -38.18
N GLY A 155 -10.28 27.62 -36.90
CA GLY A 155 -9.91 28.91 -36.32
C GLY A 155 -8.55 29.36 -36.86
N GLU A 156 -8.51 30.50 -37.54
CA GLU A 156 -7.26 31.21 -37.84
C GLU A 156 -6.50 31.49 -36.53
N ASP A 157 -5.20 31.18 -36.54
CA ASP A 157 -4.26 31.44 -35.43
C ASP A 157 -4.61 30.86 -34.05
N GLY A 158 -5.29 29.71 -33.99
CA GLY A 158 -5.48 28.99 -32.72
C GLY A 158 -6.48 29.65 -31.76
N ARG A 159 -7.30 30.56 -32.28
CA ARG A 159 -8.51 31.07 -31.65
C ARG A 159 -9.73 30.34 -32.20
N PHE A 160 -10.41 29.59 -31.35
CA PHE A 160 -11.71 29.01 -31.68
C PHE A 160 -12.79 29.89 -31.05
N VAL A 161 -13.73 30.34 -31.87
CA VAL A 161 -14.89 31.13 -31.46
C VAL A 161 -16.13 30.26 -31.64
N ILE A 162 -16.83 29.96 -30.53
CA ILE A 162 -18.11 29.27 -30.56
C ILE A 162 -19.19 30.28 -30.18
N ALA A 163 -20.09 30.59 -31.10
CA ALA A 163 -21.30 31.36 -30.83
C ALA A 163 -22.45 30.39 -30.56
N GLU A 164 -23.11 30.51 -29.40
CA GLU A 164 -24.34 29.79 -29.08
C GLU A 164 -25.41 30.77 -28.56
N ASP A 165 -26.69 30.42 -28.77
CA ASP A 165 -27.83 31.31 -28.50
C ASP A 165 -28.13 31.54 -27.01
N SER A 166 -27.63 30.69 -26.10
CA SER A 166 -27.96 30.76 -24.67
C SER A 166 -26.73 30.80 -23.75
N LEU A 167 -26.73 31.72 -22.77
CA LEU A 167 -25.68 31.85 -21.75
C LEU A 167 -25.55 30.59 -20.86
N SER A 168 -26.64 29.84 -20.71
CA SER A 168 -26.67 28.57 -19.96
C SER A 168 -25.94 27.46 -20.70
N ASP A 169 -26.11 27.39 -22.02
CA ASP A 169 -25.48 26.37 -22.85
C ASP A 169 -23.99 26.65 -23.03
N LEU A 170 -23.58 27.92 -23.18
CA LEU A 170 -22.16 28.33 -23.13
C LEU A 170 -21.48 27.93 -21.81
N ARG A 171 -22.17 28.05 -20.66
CA ARG A 171 -21.66 27.59 -19.36
C ARG A 171 -21.59 26.07 -19.26
N ARG A 172 -22.58 25.36 -19.78
CA ARG A 172 -22.59 23.88 -19.86
C ARG A 172 -21.48 23.37 -20.78
N LEU A 173 -21.29 24.01 -21.94
CA LEU A 173 -20.25 23.70 -22.91
C LEU A 173 -18.87 23.97 -22.31
N LYS A 174 -18.68 25.10 -21.63
CA LYS A 174 -17.47 25.38 -20.85
C LYS A 174 -17.20 24.28 -19.82
N ASN A 175 -18.19 23.87 -19.04
CA ASN A 175 -18.02 22.80 -18.06
C ASN A 175 -17.73 21.44 -18.70
N LYS A 176 -18.30 21.14 -19.88
CA LYS A 176 -17.99 19.93 -20.66
C LYS A 176 -16.56 19.98 -21.21
N LEU A 177 -16.14 21.12 -21.79
CA LEU A 177 -14.79 21.35 -22.30
C LEU A 177 -13.76 21.26 -21.18
N LYS A 178 -14.08 21.78 -19.99
CA LYS A 178 -13.21 21.67 -18.80
C LYS A 178 -12.96 20.22 -18.38
N LYS A 179 -13.94 19.34 -18.55
CA LYS A 179 -13.83 17.90 -18.20
C LYS A 179 -13.21 17.05 -19.30
N LYS A 180 -13.02 17.59 -20.51
CA LYS A 180 -12.51 16.83 -21.65
C LYS A 180 -10.99 16.71 -21.57
N ARG A 181 -10.51 15.47 -21.61
CA ARG A 181 -9.09 15.11 -21.54
C ARG A 181 -8.43 15.33 -22.90
N LEU A 182 -7.23 15.90 -22.88
CA LEU A 182 -6.44 16.16 -24.07
C LEU A 182 -5.51 14.98 -24.42
N SER A 183 -4.75 14.52 -23.44
CA SER A 183 -3.76 13.45 -23.57
C SER A 183 -3.30 13.01 -22.18
N GLY A 184 -2.72 11.81 -22.10
CA GLY A 184 -2.14 11.27 -20.89
C GLY A 184 -2.96 10.15 -20.26
N ILE A 185 -2.41 9.57 -19.21
CA ILE A 185 -3.03 8.47 -18.49
C ILE A 185 -3.93 9.04 -17.40
N LYS A 186 -5.17 8.54 -17.33
CA LYS A 186 -6.14 8.95 -16.30
C LYS A 186 -5.52 8.79 -14.90
N GLY A 187 -5.58 9.85 -14.10
CA GLY A 187 -5.18 9.82 -12.69
C GLY A 187 -3.75 10.31 -12.42
N ILE A 188 -2.93 10.56 -13.45
CA ILE A 188 -1.57 11.08 -13.29
C ILE A 188 -1.56 12.59 -13.52
N ARG A 189 -1.46 13.39 -12.44
CA ARG A 189 -1.56 14.85 -12.53
C ARG A 189 -0.27 15.50 -13.00
N ARG A 190 0.85 15.14 -12.37
CA ARG A 190 2.18 15.74 -12.60
C ARG A 190 3.22 14.64 -12.59
N VAL A 191 4.26 14.81 -13.41
CA VAL A 191 5.39 13.89 -13.49
C VAL A 191 6.68 14.69 -13.41
N PHE A 192 7.56 14.30 -12.51
CA PHE A 192 8.87 14.91 -12.29
C PHE A 192 9.95 13.93 -12.71
N VAL A 193 10.99 14.41 -13.40
CA VAL A 193 12.15 13.60 -13.76
C VAL A 193 13.24 13.88 -12.72
N ARG A 194 13.81 12.82 -12.13
CA ARG A 194 14.97 12.90 -11.22
C ARG A 194 16.03 11.92 -11.67
N GLU A 195 17.28 12.28 -11.41
CA GLU A 195 18.44 11.42 -11.67
C GLU A 195 18.80 10.70 -10.37
N LEU A 196 18.86 9.36 -10.42
CA LEU A 196 19.17 8.50 -9.30
C LEU A 196 20.21 7.46 -9.74
N ASN A 197 21.43 7.51 -9.19
CA ASN A 197 22.52 6.57 -9.50
C ASN A 197 22.77 6.40 -11.01
N ASP A 198 22.93 7.50 -11.74
CA ASP A 198 23.15 7.55 -13.20
C ASP A 198 21.98 7.03 -14.07
N GLU A 199 20.77 6.90 -13.51
CA GLU A 199 19.54 6.59 -14.23
C GLU A 199 18.47 7.66 -14.01
N TYR A 200 17.73 8.03 -15.06
CA TYR A 200 16.56 8.90 -14.96
C TYR A 200 15.33 8.11 -14.52
N VAL A 201 14.72 8.54 -13.41
CA VAL A 201 13.51 7.97 -12.81
C VAL A 201 12.41 9.03 -12.85
N LEU A 202 11.18 8.60 -13.17
CA LEU A 202 10.02 9.50 -13.20
C LEU A 202 9.18 9.30 -11.93
N TYR A 203 8.97 10.38 -11.19
CA TYR A 203 8.04 10.43 -10.06
C TYR A 203 6.72 11.04 -10.51
N ALA A 204 5.67 10.23 -10.52
CA ALA A 204 4.32 10.66 -10.89
C ALA A 204 3.48 10.92 -9.63
N GLU A 205 2.81 12.07 -9.59
CA GLU A 205 1.72 12.37 -8.66
C GLU A 205 0.42 11.80 -9.23
N GLY A 206 -0.14 10.81 -8.56
CA GLY A 206 -1.20 9.96 -9.09
C GLY A 206 -0.81 8.50 -9.17
N SER A 207 -1.82 7.63 -9.14
CA SER A 207 -1.66 6.19 -9.35
C SER A 207 -2.51 5.74 -10.54
N ASN A 208 -1.88 5.11 -11.53
CA ASN A 208 -2.56 4.30 -12.54
C ASN A 208 -1.58 3.28 -13.14
N LEU A 209 -1.25 2.26 -12.35
CA LEU A 209 -0.22 1.30 -12.69
C LEU A 209 -0.53 0.55 -14.00
N LYS A 210 -1.79 0.17 -14.22
CA LYS A 210 -2.24 -0.57 -15.42
C LYS A 210 -1.94 0.19 -16.72
N GLY A 211 -2.24 1.49 -16.75
CA GLY A 211 -1.98 2.32 -17.93
C GLY A 211 -0.49 2.53 -18.17
N VAL A 212 0.29 2.63 -17.09
CA VAL A 212 1.72 2.96 -17.14
C VAL A 212 2.54 1.78 -17.62
N LEU A 213 2.22 0.56 -17.16
CA LEU A 213 2.87 -0.68 -17.61
C LEU A 213 2.59 -1.01 -19.08
N SER A 214 1.55 -0.42 -19.66
CA SER A 214 1.18 -0.61 -21.08
C SER A 214 1.95 0.33 -22.02
N MET A 215 2.71 1.30 -21.49
CA MET A 215 3.48 2.25 -22.30
C MET A 215 4.85 1.69 -22.68
N ASP A 216 5.24 1.92 -23.93
CA ASP A 216 6.59 1.58 -24.41
C ASP A 216 7.65 2.49 -23.76
N GLY A 217 8.77 1.89 -23.33
CA GLY A 217 9.89 2.58 -22.69
C GLY A 217 9.84 2.60 -21.16
N VAL A 218 8.76 2.10 -20.55
CA VAL A 218 8.66 1.89 -19.10
C VAL A 218 9.16 0.50 -18.71
N ASP A 219 10.01 0.43 -17.69
CA ASP A 219 10.45 -0.82 -17.11
C ASP A 219 9.34 -1.43 -16.24
N LYS A 220 8.79 -2.54 -16.72
CA LYS A 220 7.68 -3.26 -16.10
C LYS A 220 8.05 -3.99 -14.82
N TYR A 221 9.34 -4.28 -14.60
CA TYR A 221 9.79 -5.08 -13.46
C TYR A 221 10.16 -4.24 -12.24
N ARG A 222 10.54 -2.97 -12.46
CA ARG A 222 10.99 -2.07 -11.39
C ARG A 222 9.96 -0.99 -11.02
N THR A 223 9.00 -0.69 -11.89
CA THR A 223 8.00 0.35 -11.65
C THR A 223 7.08 -0.02 -10.48
N THR A 224 6.96 0.86 -9.50
CA THR A 224 6.17 0.64 -8.27
C THR A 224 5.30 1.84 -7.93
N THR A 225 4.26 1.61 -7.14
CA THR A 225 3.37 2.66 -6.63
C THR A 225 3.11 2.47 -5.14
N ASN A 226 2.74 3.54 -4.46
CA ASN A 226 2.31 3.50 -3.07
C ASN A 226 0.81 3.11 -2.91
N ASP A 227 0.09 2.94 -4.02
CA ASP A 227 -1.31 2.52 -4.03
C ASP A 227 -1.42 0.99 -4.06
N ILE A 228 -1.66 0.40 -2.89
CA ILE A 228 -1.63 -1.05 -2.66
C ILE A 228 -2.77 -1.74 -3.42
N PHE A 229 -3.95 -1.12 -3.52
CA PHE A 229 -5.09 -1.71 -4.24
C PHE A 229 -4.83 -1.77 -5.74
N GLN A 230 -4.16 -0.77 -6.31
CA GLN A 230 -3.76 -0.85 -7.71
C GLN A 230 -2.75 -1.96 -7.98
N ILE A 231 -1.81 -2.18 -7.05
CA ILE A 231 -0.88 -3.31 -7.15
C ILE A 231 -1.63 -4.63 -7.11
N TYR A 232 -2.58 -4.77 -6.17
CA TYR A 232 -3.44 -5.95 -6.07
C TYR A 232 -4.22 -6.22 -7.37
N GLU A 233 -4.85 -5.20 -7.95
CA GLU A 233 -5.65 -5.34 -9.18
C GLU A 233 -4.81 -5.65 -10.44
N THR A 234 -3.51 -5.30 -10.44
CA THR A 234 -2.66 -5.44 -11.63
C THR A 234 -1.67 -6.60 -11.55
N LEU A 235 -1.03 -6.79 -10.40
CA LEU A 235 0.03 -7.78 -10.16
C LEU A 235 -0.41 -8.93 -9.25
N GLY A 236 -1.51 -8.78 -8.50
CA GLY A 236 -2.07 -9.83 -7.64
C GLY A 236 -1.74 -9.69 -6.15
N ILE A 237 -2.20 -10.67 -5.37
CA ILE A 237 -2.17 -10.61 -3.90
C ILE A 237 -0.78 -10.68 -3.29
N GLU A 238 0.13 -11.52 -3.81
CA GLU A 238 1.51 -11.61 -3.31
C GLU A 238 2.32 -10.33 -3.58
N ALA A 239 2.06 -9.68 -4.71
CA ALA A 239 2.64 -8.37 -5.00
C ALA A 239 2.13 -7.32 -4.01
N ALA A 240 0.84 -7.36 -3.67
CA ALA A 240 0.25 -6.48 -2.67
C ALA A 240 0.81 -6.75 -1.26
N ARG A 241 0.98 -8.02 -0.86
CA ARG A 241 1.60 -8.42 0.40
C ARG A 241 3.01 -7.84 0.54
N ASN A 242 3.85 -8.03 -0.49
CA ASN A 242 5.19 -7.44 -0.51
C ASN A 242 5.16 -5.89 -0.54
N ALA A 243 4.18 -5.29 -1.21
CA ALA A 243 4.00 -3.84 -1.21
C ALA A 243 3.65 -3.30 0.18
N ILE A 244 2.77 -3.97 0.94
CA ILE A 244 2.46 -3.65 2.34
C ILE A 244 3.73 -3.69 3.17
N ILE A 245 4.52 -4.78 3.08
CA ILE A 245 5.76 -4.94 3.86
C ILE A 245 6.77 -3.83 3.54
N THR A 246 7.02 -3.58 2.26
CA THR A 246 8.04 -2.61 1.81
C THR A 246 7.62 -1.19 2.17
N GLU A 247 6.34 -0.85 1.99
CA GLU A 247 5.82 0.47 2.29
C GLU A 247 5.77 0.72 3.82
N ALA A 248 5.28 -0.23 4.61
CA ALA A 248 5.25 -0.09 6.07
C ALA A 248 6.66 0.03 6.65
N LYS A 249 7.61 -0.76 6.15
CA LYS A 249 9.01 -0.65 6.53
C LYS A 249 9.60 0.71 6.14
N ARG A 250 9.35 1.18 4.92
CA ARG A 250 9.82 2.51 4.47
C ARG A 250 9.34 3.63 5.41
N VAL A 251 8.07 3.58 5.81
CA VAL A 251 7.47 4.59 6.71
C VAL A 251 8.12 4.58 8.10
N LEU A 252 8.49 3.41 8.61
CA LEU A 252 9.16 3.27 9.91
C LEU A 252 10.65 3.68 9.83
N ASP A 253 11.36 3.24 8.78
CA ASP A 253 12.77 3.58 8.52
C ASP A 253 12.96 5.10 8.33
N GLU A 254 12.05 5.78 7.61
CA GLU A 254 12.07 7.24 7.41
C GLU A 254 11.99 8.02 8.74
N GLN A 255 11.44 7.43 9.80
CA GLN A 255 11.33 8.03 11.13
C GLN A 255 12.46 7.60 12.09
N ASN A 256 13.45 6.84 11.58
CA ASN A 256 14.51 6.20 12.36
C ASN A 256 13.95 5.32 13.49
N LEU A 257 12.88 4.59 13.21
CA LEU A 257 12.29 3.63 14.13
C LEU A 257 12.68 2.23 13.70
N ASP A 258 13.41 1.52 14.55
CA ASP A 258 13.88 0.17 14.28
C ASP A 258 12.83 -0.86 14.74
N VAL A 259 11.97 -1.28 13.81
CA VAL A 259 11.01 -2.37 14.04
C VAL A 259 11.44 -3.55 13.17
N ASP A 260 11.56 -4.73 13.76
CA ASP A 260 11.93 -5.94 13.03
C ASP A 260 10.89 -6.28 11.96
N ILE A 261 11.37 -6.55 10.74
CA ILE A 261 10.54 -6.85 9.57
C ILE A 261 9.59 -8.03 9.79
N ARG A 262 9.93 -8.97 10.69
CA ARG A 262 9.09 -10.14 10.98
C ARG A 262 7.72 -9.75 11.54
N HIS A 263 7.65 -8.68 12.34
CA HIS A 263 6.37 -8.17 12.84
C HIS A 263 5.51 -7.62 11.70
N ILE A 264 6.13 -6.89 10.77
CA ILE A 264 5.46 -6.33 9.59
C ILE A 264 5.00 -7.44 8.65
N MET A 265 5.83 -8.47 8.44
CA MET A 265 5.48 -9.65 7.66
C MET A 265 4.25 -10.35 8.22
N LEU A 266 4.21 -10.57 9.54
CA LEU A 266 3.06 -11.21 10.19
C LEU A 266 1.76 -10.44 9.93
N VAL A 267 1.78 -9.11 10.04
CA VAL A 267 0.61 -8.27 9.77
C VAL A 267 0.22 -8.31 8.29
N ALA A 268 1.20 -8.23 7.38
CA ALA A 268 0.93 -8.28 5.94
C ALA A 268 0.35 -9.63 5.51
N ASP A 269 0.82 -10.73 6.08
CA ASP A 269 0.31 -12.07 5.84
C ASP A 269 -1.14 -12.19 6.32
N GLU A 270 -1.43 -11.72 7.55
CA GLU A 270 -2.79 -11.71 8.10
C GLU A 270 -3.74 -10.84 7.26
N MET A 271 -3.28 -9.69 6.77
CA MET A 271 -4.07 -8.82 5.90
C MET A 271 -4.37 -9.42 4.52
N THR A 272 -3.63 -10.44 4.07
CA THR A 272 -3.73 -11.00 2.72
C THR A 272 -4.16 -12.47 2.68
N VAL A 273 -4.34 -13.11 3.84
CA VAL A 273 -4.65 -14.54 4.00
C VAL A 273 -5.90 -15.01 3.25
N THR A 274 -6.92 -14.14 3.13
CA THR A 274 -8.19 -14.48 2.47
C THR A 274 -8.13 -14.38 0.94
N GLY A 275 -6.98 -14.03 0.36
CA GLY A 275 -6.84 -13.74 -1.08
C GLY A 275 -7.34 -12.35 -1.48
N THR A 276 -7.85 -11.57 -0.53
CA THR A 276 -8.20 -10.15 -0.69
C THR A 276 -7.53 -9.34 0.40
N ILE A 277 -7.23 -8.06 0.15
CA ILE A 277 -6.63 -7.21 1.18
C ILE A 277 -7.71 -6.81 2.20
N GLN A 278 -7.57 -7.28 3.43
CA GLN A 278 -8.45 -6.92 4.54
C GLN A 278 -7.82 -5.82 5.40
N ALA A 279 -8.67 -4.91 5.90
CA ALA A 279 -8.28 -3.96 6.92
C ALA A 279 -8.12 -4.65 8.28
N VAL A 280 -7.21 -4.18 9.13
CA VAL A 280 -7.06 -4.75 10.49
C VAL A 280 -8.25 -4.42 11.39
N GLY A 281 -8.92 -3.29 11.16
CA GLY A 281 -10.05 -2.83 11.97
C GLY A 281 -11.37 -3.59 11.77
N ARG A 282 -12.45 -2.95 12.25
CA ARG A 282 -13.83 -3.50 12.31
C ARG A 282 -14.37 -4.06 10.99
N THR A 283 -13.99 -3.48 9.85
CA THR A 283 -14.52 -3.87 8.53
C THR A 283 -13.73 -5.00 7.87
N GLY A 284 -12.67 -5.50 8.51
CA GLY A 284 -11.86 -6.60 8.01
C GLY A 284 -11.62 -7.65 9.09
N ILE A 285 -10.35 -7.83 9.48
CA ILE A 285 -9.89 -8.96 10.29
C ILE A 285 -10.66 -9.09 11.61
N SER A 286 -10.82 -8.00 12.37
CA SER A 286 -11.52 -8.06 13.67
C SER A 286 -13.02 -8.33 13.55
N GLY A 287 -13.68 -7.84 12.49
CA GLY A 287 -15.11 -8.07 12.25
C GLY A 287 -15.42 -9.43 11.63
N ALA A 288 -14.42 -10.07 11.00
CA ALA A 288 -14.53 -11.38 10.36
C ALA A 288 -14.14 -12.55 11.27
N LYS A 289 -13.80 -12.29 12.55
CA LYS A 289 -13.50 -13.37 13.51
C LYS A 289 -14.70 -14.32 13.64
N GLU A 290 -14.41 -15.61 13.74
CA GLU A 290 -15.45 -16.65 13.86
C GLU A 290 -16.26 -16.49 15.15
N SER A 291 -15.59 -16.25 16.27
CA SER A 291 -16.25 -16.08 17.57
C SER A 291 -17.16 -14.84 17.61
N VAL A 292 -18.38 -15.04 18.10
CA VAL A 292 -19.36 -13.98 18.37
C VAL A 292 -18.88 -13.13 19.54
N LEU A 293 -18.41 -13.77 20.62
CA LEU A 293 -17.93 -13.05 21.81
C LEU A 293 -16.70 -12.19 21.50
N ALA A 294 -15.78 -12.69 20.66
CA ALA A 294 -14.63 -11.92 20.23
C ALA A 294 -15.02 -10.70 19.39
N ARG A 295 -15.98 -10.84 18.47
CA ARG A 295 -16.52 -9.71 17.68
C ARG A 295 -17.21 -8.70 18.58
N ALA A 296 -18.10 -9.17 19.45
CA ALA A 296 -18.89 -8.34 20.35
C ALA A 296 -18.04 -7.58 21.39
N ALA A 297 -16.92 -8.16 21.84
CA ALA A 297 -15.97 -7.52 22.74
C ALA A 297 -15.08 -6.46 22.06
N PHE A 298 -14.94 -6.52 20.72
CA PHE A 298 -14.13 -5.56 19.96
C PHE A 298 -14.90 -4.27 19.65
N GLU A 299 -16.09 -4.37 19.04
CA GLU A 299 -16.96 -3.22 18.73
C GLU A 299 -18.40 -3.70 18.40
N GLU A 300 -19.39 -2.79 18.35
CA GLU A 300 -20.78 -3.07 17.94
C GLU A 300 -21.46 -4.28 18.64
N THR A 301 -21.25 -4.41 19.95
CA THR A 301 -21.70 -5.55 20.79
C THR A 301 -23.16 -5.94 20.56
N GLU A 302 -24.08 -4.98 20.59
CA GLU A 302 -25.52 -5.22 20.43
C GLU A 302 -25.85 -5.90 19.10
N LYS A 303 -25.30 -5.40 18.00
CA LYS A 303 -25.57 -5.95 16.66
C LYS A 303 -25.04 -7.37 16.52
N HIS A 304 -23.83 -7.64 17.00
CA HIS A 304 -23.23 -8.97 16.91
C HIS A 304 -24.00 -10.01 17.72
N ILE A 305 -24.40 -9.68 18.95
CA ILE A 305 -25.17 -10.59 19.80
C ILE A 305 -26.57 -10.83 19.24
N LEU A 306 -27.27 -9.78 18.78
CA LEU A 306 -28.61 -9.93 18.21
C LEU A 306 -28.58 -10.78 16.94
N ASN A 307 -27.65 -10.52 16.01
CA ASN A 307 -27.53 -11.31 14.79
C ASN A 307 -27.20 -12.77 15.12
N ALA A 308 -26.25 -13.01 16.03
CA ALA A 308 -25.91 -14.36 16.46
C ALA A 308 -27.10 -15.10 17.07
N ALA A 309 -27.94 -14.41 17.87
CA ALA A 309 -29.16 -14.97 18.43
C ALA A 309 -30.22 -15.30 17.37
N ILE A 310 -30.38 -14.45 16.35
CA ILE A 310 -31.32 -14.67 15.23
C ILE A 310 -30.88 -15.86 14.39
N TYR A 311 -29.58 -15.96 14.06
CA TYR A 311 -29.06 -17.03 13.20
C TYR A 311 -28.68 -18.31 13.96
N GLY A 312 -28.72 -18.29 15.30
CA GLY A 312 -28.32 -19.42 16.14
C GLY A 312 -26.83 -19.75 16.02
N GLU A 313 -25.97 -18.73 15.91
CA GLU A 313 -24.51 -18.92 15.85
C GLU A 313 -23.98 -19.56 17.14
N VAL A 314 -23.03 -20.50 16.99
CA VAL A 314 -22.41 -21.21 18.11
C VAL A 314 -20.95 -20.77 18.24
N ASP A 315 -20.55 -20.40 19.44
CA ASP A 315 -19.17 -20.02 19.75
C ASP A 315 -18.38 -21.22 20.30
N ILE A 316 -17.23 -21.51 19.69
CA ILE A 316 -16.36 -22.64 20.03
C ILE A 316 -15.31 -22.31 21.11
N LEU A 317 -15.20 -21.03 21.52
CA LEU A 317 -14.24 -20.58 22.54
C LEU A 317 -12.78 -20.91 22.22
N GLY A 318 -12.42 -20.87 20.93
CA GLY A 318 -11.08 -21.20 20.46
C GLY A 318 -10.06 -20.05 20.61
N GLY A 319 -10.53 -18.82 20.83
CA GLY A 319 -9.73 -17.62 20.84
C GLY A 319 -9.37 -17.12 22.23
N VAL A 320 -8.56 -16.06 22.28
CA VAL A 320 -8.08 -15.48 23.54
C VAL A 320 -9.17 -14.68 24.24
N ALA A 321 -9.95 -13.89 23.48
CA ALA A 321 -10.95 -12.98 24.06
C ALA A 321 -12.10 -13.72 24.73
N GLU A 322 -12.65 -14.76 24.08
CA GLU A 322 -13.76 -15.53 24.64
C GLU A 322 -13.38 -16.22 25.95
N ASN A 323 -12.20 -16.84 25.98
CA ASN A 323 -11.70 -17.56 27.14
C ASN A 323 -11.49 -16.63 28.34
N ILE A 324 -11.00 -15.40 28.11
CA ILE A 324 -10.89 -14.39 29.17
C ILE A 324 -12.27 -14.00 29.71
N ILE A 325 -13.25 -13.78 28.83
CA ILE A 325 -14.61 -13.37 29.22
C ILE A 325 -15.28 -14.43 30.10
N ILE A 326 -15.10 -15.72 29.77
CA ILE A 326 -15.71 -16.85 30.49
C ILE A 326 -14.89 -17.26 31.72
N GLY A 327 -13.65 -16.80 31.85
CA GLY A 327 -12.74 -17.14 32.95
C GLY A 327 -12.00 -18.48 32.75
N GLN A 328 -11.85 -18.94 31.51
CA GLN A 328 -11.04 -20.10 31.16
C GLN A 328 -9.58 -19.71 30.87
N PRO A 329 -8.61 -20.62 31.08
CA PRO A 329 -7.22 -20.39 30.66
C PRO A 329 -7.13 -20.16 29.14
N ILE A 330 -6.38 -19.14 28.73
CA ILE A 330 -6.21 -18.80 27.31
C ILE A 330 -5.33 -19.86 26.58
N PRO A 331 -5.62 -20.17 25.31
CA PRO A 331 -4.90 -21.19 24.53
C PRO A 331 -3.56 -20.69 23.95
N ILE A 332 -2.86 -19.80 24.67
CA ILE A 332 -1.55 -19.26 24.31
C ILE A 332 -0.61 -19.27 25.52
N GLY A 333 0.70 -19.21 25.28
CA GLY A 333 1.71 -19.26 26.34
C GLY A 333 1.63 -20.57 27.13
N THR A 334 1.60 -20.46 28.46
CA THR A 334 1.57 -21.60 29.39
C THR A 334 0.29 -22.43 29.29
N GLY A 335 -0.81 -21.87 28.80
CA GLY A 335 -2.08 -22.60 28.60
C GLY A 335 -2.03 -23.66 27.49
N THR A 336 -1.00 -23.63 26.65
CA THR A 336 -0.82 -24.60 25.55
C THR A 336 -0.30 -25.96 26.04
N VAL A 337 0.40 -25.98 27.18
CA VAL A 337 1.11 -27.19 27.65
C VAL A 337 0.19 -28.07 28.48
N LYS A 338 0.04 -29.33 28.07
CA LYS A 338 -0.64 -30.37 28.86
C LYS A 338 0.39 -31.24 29.56
N LEU A 339 0.24 -31.39 30.88
CA LEU A 339 1.12 -32.22 31.70
C LEU A 339 0.53 -33.64 31.83
N ALA A 340 1.39 -34.64 31.66
CA ALA A 340 1.06 -36.03 31.94
C ALA A 340 2.09 -36.58 32.92
N ILE A 341 1.63 -37.16 34.04
CA ILE A 341 2.48 -37.77 35.05
C ILE A 341 2.32 -39.28 34.97
N ARG A 342 3.43 -39.99 34.77
CA ARG A 342 3.47 -41.45 34.93
C ARG A 342 3.78 -41.78 36.37
N HIS A 343 2.80 -42.26 37.12
CA HIS A 343 3.02 -42.77 38.47
C HIS A 343 3.83 -44.08 38.41
N MET A 344 5.14 -44.00 38.61
CA MET A 344 5.94 -45.19 38.91
C MET A 344 5.78 -45.51 40.40
N LYS A 345 5.32 -46.72 40.72
CA LYS A 345 5.31 -47.21 42.11
C LYS A 345 6.75 -47.23 42.60
N ALA A 346 7.05 -46.42 43.62
CA ALA A 346 8.32 -46.51 44.32
C ALA A 346 8.38 -47.89 44.99
N GLU A 347 9.27 -48.76 44.53
CA GLU A 347 9.68 -49.92 45.32
C GLU A 347 10.35 -49.36 46.57
N LYS A 348 9.61 -49.35 47.69
CA LYS A 348 10.18 -49.09 49.00
C LYS A 348 11.25 -50.16 49.22
N GLY A 349 12.52 -49.76 49.10
CA GLY A 349 13.65 -50.60 49.47
C GLY A 349 13.36 -51.21 50.83
N LYS A 350 13.40 -52.54 50.90
CA LYS A 350 13.35 -53.30 52.15
C LYS A 350 14.48 -52.74 53.03
N LYS A 351 14.11 -52.14 54.16
CA LYS A 351 15.04 -51.72 55.21
C LYS A 351 15.80 -52.93 55.75
#